data_AF-A0A829C697-F1
#
_entry.id   AF-A0A829C697-F1
#
_cell.length_a   1.000
_cell.length_b   1.000
_cell.length_c   1.000
_cell.angle_alpha   90.00
_cell.angle_beta   90.00
_cell.angle_gamma   90.00
#
_symmetry.space_group_name_H-M   'P 1'
#
loop_
_entity.id
_entity.type
_entity.pdbx_description
1 polymer ?
#
loop_
_entity_poly.entity_id
_entity_poly.type
_entity_poly.pdbx_seq_one_letter_code
_entity_poly.pdbx_strand_id
1 'polypeptide(L)'
;MRTTLTLDDDVVRLVEDAVHRERRPMKQVINDALRRALAPPVKRQEQYRLEPHESAVRSGLDLAGFNKLADELEDEALLDATRRAR
;
A
#
# COMPACT_ATOMS: atom_id res chain seq x y z
N MET A 1 23.90 -18.38 -8.75
CA MET A 1 24.08 -19.77 -9.23
C MET A 1 24.04 -19.80 -10.75
N ARG A 2 24.80 -20.71 -11.38
CA ARG A 2 24.71 -21.00 -12.82
C ARG A 2 24.00 -22.35 -12.98
N THR A 3 22.96 -22.38 -13.77
CA THR A 3 22.16 -23.58 -14.02
C THR A 3 21.93 -23.68 -15.52
N THR A 4 21.94 -24.90 -16.05
CA THR A 4 21.53 -25.21 -17.42
C THR A 4 20.13 -25.79 -17.35
N LEU A 5 19.23 -25.28 -18.17
CA LEU A 5 17.83 -25.69 -18.22
C LEU A 5 17.45 -25.91 -19.69
N THR A 6 16.69 -26.96 -19.97
CA THR A 6 16.16 -27.23 -21.30
C THR A 6 14.79 -26.56 -21.41
N LEU A 7 14.56 -25.85 -22.53
CA LEU A 7 13.28 -25.22 -22.84
C LEU A 7 12.69 -25.87 -24.09
N ASP A 8 11.38 -26.05 -24.11
CA ASP A 8 10.65 -26.46 -25.31
C ASP A 8 10.65 -25.33 -26.35
N ASP A 9 10.52 -25.67 -27.63
CA ASP A 9 10.65 -24.71 -28.75
C ASP A 9 9.63 -23.56 -28.68
N ASP A 10 8.43 -23.83 -28.18
CA ASP A 10 7.40 -22.82 -27.97
C ASP A 10 7.78 -21.85 -26.83
N VAL A 11 8.36 -22.36 -25.75
CA VAL A 11 8.85 -21.54 -24.63
C VAL A 11 10.03 -20.66 -25.06
N VAL A 12 10.94 -21.18 -25.89
CA VAL A 12 12.05 -20.38 -26.45
C VAL A 12 11.50 -19.18 -27.20
N ARG A 13 10.53 -19.39 -28.10
CA ARG A 13 9.89 -18.30 -28.86
C ARG A 13 9.22 -17.26 -27.96
N LEU A 14 8.49 -17.71 -26.93
CA LEU A 14 7.86 -16.81 -25.96
C LEU A 14 8.88 -15.95 -25.21
N VAL A 15 10.03 -16.52 -24.86
CA VAL A 15 11.12 -15.81 -24.20
C VAL A 15 11.78 -14.79 -25.15
N GLU A 16 12.03 -15.16 -26.40
CA GLU A 16 12.60 -14.26 -27.41
C GLU A 16 11.69 -13.05 -27.67
N ASP A 17 10.38 -13.28 -27.83
CA ASP A 17 9.39 -12.23 -28.00
C ASP A 17 9.36 -11.29 -26.78
N ALA A 18 9.40 -11.85 -25.57
CA ALA A 18 9.43 -11.06 -24.34
C ALA A 18 10.72 -10.24 -24.19
N VAL A 19 11.88 -10.82 -24.55
CA VAL A 19 13.17 -10.12 -24.58
C VAL A 19 13.14 -8.96 -25.56
N HIS A 20 12.60 -9.17 -26.76
CA HIS A 20 12.50 -8.14 -27.77
C HIS A 20 11.56 -7.01 -27.34
N ARG A 21 10.38 -7.36 -26.82
CA ARG A 21 9.37 -6.40 -26.34
C ARG A 21 9.88 -5.57 -25.16
N GLU A 22 10.52 -6.20 -24.18
CA GLU A 22 10.98 -5.53 -22.97
C GLU A 22 12.36 -4.86 -23.13
N ARG A 23 13.12 -5.22 -24.18
CA ARG A 23 14.53 -4.81 -24.40
C ARG A 23 15.42 -5.12 -23.20
N ARG A 24 15.22 -6.28 -22.58
CA ARG A 24 15.92 -6.73 -21.36
C ARG A 24 16.69 -8.02 -21.61
N PRO A 25 17.80 -8.28 -20.90
CA PRO A 25 18.56 -9.51 -21.05
C PRO A 25 17.71 -10.75 -20.76
N MET A 26 17.84 -11.81 -21.57
CA MET A 26 17.08 -13.06 -21.47
C MET A 26 17.05 -13.64 -20.04
N LYS A 27 18.20 -13.64 -19.35
CA LYS A 27 18.29 -14.09 -17.96
C LYS A 27 17.33 -13.32 -17.03
N GLN A 28 17.19 -12.01 -17.20
CA GLN A 28 16.30 -11.22 -16.35
C GLN A 28 14.84 -11.56 -16.63
N VAL A 29 14.48 -11.64 -17.92
CA VAL A 29 13.13 -12.01 -18.37
C VAL A 29 12.72 -13.38 -17.81
N ILE A 30 13.56 -14.40 -17.99
CA ILE A 30 13.30 -15.76 -17.49
C ILE A 30 13.15 -15.75 -15.96
N ASN A 31 14.10 -15.14 -15.24
CA ASN A 31 14.04 -15.13 -13.78
C ASN A 31 12.82 -14.40 -13.24
N ASP A 32 12.41 -13.28 -13.84
CA ASP A 32 11.24 -12.54 -13.38
C ASP A 32 9.93 -13.24 -13.76
N ALA A 33 9.89 -13.93 -14.90
CA ALA A 33 8.77 -14.81 -15.23
C ALA A 33 8.64 -15.93 -14.19
N LEU A 34 9.74 -16.63 -13.87
CA LEU A 34 9.76 -17.70 -12.87
C LEU A 34 9.40 -17.19 -11.47
N ARG A 35 9.91 -16.03 -11.06
CA ARG A 35 9.56 -15.41 -9.77
C ARG A 35 8.07 -15.11 -9.69
N ARG A 36 7.47 -14.57 -10.76
CA ARG A 36 6.03 -14.28 -10.78
C ARG A 36 5.19 -15.55 -10.75
N ALA A 37 5.61 -16.60 -11.45
CA ALA A 37 4.90 -17.87 -11.51
C ALA A 37 5.01 -18.69 -10.22
N LEU A 38 6.17 -18.63 -9.54
CA LEU A 38 6.48 -19.42 -8.35
C LEU A 38 6.33 -18.64 -7.04
N ALA A 39 6.08 -17.33 -7.11
CA ALA A 39 5.78 -16.54 -5.92
C ALA A 39 4.53 -17.10 -5.22
N PRO A 40 4.51 -17.14 -3.88
CA PRO A 40 3.30 -17.45 -3.16
C PRO A 40 2.20 -16.47 -3.57
N PRO A 41 0.94 -16.91 -3.65
CA PRO A 41 -0.16 -16.01 -3.94
C PRO A 41 -0.12 -14.87 -2.92
N VAL A 42 -0.04 -13.63 -3.42
CA VAL A 42 -0.19 -12.46 -2.56
C VAL A 42 -1.51 -12.65 -1.84
N LYS A 43 -1.49 -12.65 -0.50
CA LYS A 43 -2.72 -12.68 0.28
C LYS A 43 -3.62 -11.61 -0.31
N ARG A 44 -4.79 -12.01 -0.82
CA ARG A 44 -5.79 -11.07 -1.32
C ARG A 44 -5.95 -10.03 -0.22
N GLN A 45 -5.53 -8.80 -0.48
CA GLN A 45 -5.86 -7.71 0.41
C GLN A 45 -7.38 -7.67 0.43
N GLU A 46 -7.96 -7.81 1.61
CA GLU A 46 -9.40 -7.67 1.75
C GLU A 46 -9.79 -6.32 1.17
N GLN A 47 -10.90 -6.31 0.43
CA GLN A 47 -11.41 -5.07 -0.14
C GLN A 47 -11.61 -4.08 1.00
N TYR A 48 -11.03 -2.90 0.87
CA TYR A 48 -11.18 -1.85 1.87
C TYR A 48 -12.68 -1.61 2.12
N ARG A 49 -13.12 -1.84 3.35
CA ARG A 49 -14.46 -1.52 3.83
C ARG A 49 -14.34 -0.35 4.80
N LEU A 50 -14.90 0.78 4.39
CA LEU A 50 -15.12 1.91 5.28
C LEU A 50 -16.46 1.69 5.97
N GLU A 51 -16.43 1.60 7.30
CA GLU A 51 -17.63 1.71 8.14
C GLU A 51 -17.75 3.18 8.58
N PRO A 52 -18.57 4.01 7.91
CA PRO A 52 -18.73 5.41 8.27
C PRO A 52 -19.46 5.53 9.60
N HIS A 53 -19.02 6.47 10.44
CA HIS A 53 -19.73 6.85 11.65
C HIS A 53 -20.64 8.05 11.34
N GLU A 54 -21.95 7.92 11.57
CA GLU A 54 -22.86 9.05 11.48
C GLU A 54 -22.72 9.93 12.73
N SER A 55 -22.19 11.14 12.56
CA SER A 55 -22.18 12.16 13.61
C SER A 55 -22.55 13.52 13.04
N ALA A 56 -23.22 14.33 13.86
CA ALA A 56 -23.45 15.73 13.56
C ALA A 56 -22.29 16.57 14.10
N VAL A 57 -21.95 17.61 13.35
CA VAL A 57 -21.00 18.63 13.80
C VAL A 57 -21.68 19.44 14.91
N ARG A 58 -21.02 19.62 16.06
CA ARG A 58 -21.58 20.45 17.15
C ARG A 58 -21.75 21.88 16.64
N SER A 59 -22.86 22.51 17.03
CA SER A 59 -23.14 23.92 16.69
C SER A 59 -22.00 24.83 17.13
N GLY A 60 -21.56 25.73 16.25
CA GLY A 60 -20.45 26.65 16.51
C GLY A 60 -19.08 26.15 16.06
N LEU A 61 -18.96 24.89 15.60
CA LEU A 61 -17.73 24.39 14.99
C LEU A 61 -17.64 24.77 13.51
N ASP A 62 -16.55 25.44 13.15
CA ASP A 62 -16.19 25.73 11.76
C ASP A 62 -15.46 24.54 11.14
N LEU A 63 -16.05 23.97 10.07
CA LEU A 63 -15.48 22.84 9.33
C LEU A 63 -14.19 23.19 8.57
N ALA A 64 -13.95 24.46 8.28
CA ALA A 64 -12.69 24.91 7.69
C ALA A 64 -11.63 25.22 8.76
N GLY A 65 -11.99 25.17 10.05
CA GLY A 65 -11.23 25.73 11.16
C GLY A 65 -10.72 24.72 12.19
N PHE A 66 -10.51 23.45 11.82
CA PHE A 66 -10.15 22.39 12.77
C PHE A 66 -8.88 22.64 13.59
N ASN A 67 -7.94 23.45 13.09
CA ASN A 67 -6.74 23.82 13.87
C ASN A 67 -7.11 24.58 15.15
N LYS A 68 -8.09 25.50 15.09
CA LYS A 68 -8.54 26.25 16.27
C LYS A 68 -9.22 25.36 17.29
N LEU A 69 -10.00 24.38 16.82
CA LEU A 69 -10.60 23.37 17.70
C LEU A 69 -9.53 22.54 18.41
N ALA A 70 -8.43 22.22 17.72
CA ALA A 70 -7.31 21.51 18.32
C ALA A 70 -6.66 22.34 19.44
N ASP A 71 -6.41 23.63 19.19
CA ASP A 71 -5.85 24.57 20.18
C ASP A 71 -6.77 24.68 21.42
N GLU A 72 -8.08 24.85 21.23
CA GLU A 72 -9.07 24.94 22.32
C GLU A 72 -9.12 23.67 23.18
N LEU A 73 -9.06 22.49 22.56
CA LEU A 73 -9.04 21.21 23.27
C LEU A 73 -7.75 20.99 24.07
N GLU A 74 -6.61 21.48 23.56
CA GLU A 74 -5.34 21.44 24.26
C GLU A 74 -5.35 22.34 25.51
N ASP A 75 -5.86 23.56 25.37
CA ASP A 75 -6.05 24.50 26.49
C ASP A 75 -6.98 23.93 27.56
N GLU A 76 -8.12 23.33 27.17
CA GLU A 76 -9.04 22.66 28.11
C GLU A 76 -8.35 21.52 28.87
N ALA A 77 -7.58 20.68 28.16
CA ALA A 77 -6.85 19.57 28.76
C ALA A 77 -5.80 20.04 29.78
N LEU A 78 -5.10 21.13 29.48
CA LEU A 78 -4.11 21.74 30.38
C LEU A 78 -4.76 22.30 31.65
N LEU A 79 -5.89 23.00 31.49
CA LEU A 79 -6.67 23.54 32.61
C LEU A 79 -7.23 22.42 33.51
N ASP A 80 -7.66 21.31 32.93
CA ASP A 80 -8.11 20.15 33.70
C ASP A 80 -6.97 19.43 34.43
N ALA A 81 -5.81 19.28 33.78
CA ALA A 81 -4.63 18.69 34.41
C ALA A 81 -4.14 19.51 35.61
N THR A 82 -4.11 20.84 35.47
CA THR A 82 -3.71 21.76 36.55
C THR A 82 -4.71 21.79 37.71
N ARG A 83 -6.02 21.64 37.43
CA ARG A 83 -7.05 21.46 38.47
C ARG A 83 -6.90 20.16 39.25
N ARG A 84 -6.57 19.05 38.58
CA ARG A 84 -6.38 17.72 39.22
C ARG A 84 -5.10 17.62 40.04
N ALA A 85 -4.09 18.44 39.73
CA ALA A 85 -2.82 18.47 40.45
C ALA A 85 -2.85 19.31 41.75
N ARG A 86 -3.97 19.96 42.05
CA ARG A 86 -4.17 20.84 43.20
C ARG A 86 -5.07 20.18 44.25
#